data_AF-A0A9D2SXP2-F1
#
_entry.id   AF-A0A9D2SXP2-F1
#
_cell.length_a   1.000
_cell.length_b   1.000
_cell.length_c   1.000
_cell.angle_alpha   90.00
_cell.angle_beta   90.00
_cell.angle_gamma   90.00
#
_symmetry.space_group_name_H-M   'P 1'
#
loop_
_entity.id
_entity.type
_entity.pdbx_description
1 polymer ?
#
loop_
_entity_poly.entity_id
_entity_poly.type
_entity_poly.pdbx_seq_one_letter_code
_entity_poly.pdbx_strand_id
1 'polypeptide(L)'
;MIRDFSDRAKQDLMNMVAQVENEKLCDFTDWVGDCWYSFEEWIGLLNLKEDLSNVNEYHKKVIDKNNTTLNELEAIFSKVYAVEAEYHSGFCSIISACNSFNKILQTLIEIISPENGSFSPEEMNALLPERFTEYQEYLSKYGELRVKKLLEHYKSMDVVSNDDKDEFIRVYEIYNPEKKKKLDNLLSKLTEEQIREVKYILYTADEPYRSIYLNELESYTIGNVSGSDTGVFRPFDNTINVDMIKEPTNPRGPYTTFFHESGHALDYNFYNDGNFYSLTYRNSEGQSLMDVIYEDVRNDIRKTIARYTKDKNTQEDLLNYIMGAGSIDVNKLSKKEKQLLQYIQAYYKKDMHGAQNESCSDVYGGVTNNIISGEYGHWSDSYWYDRKGNPTGSQATELWAEYYSYCMTDNEEALENLREHFPNAAKFLDEMAESMASKRG
;
A
#
# COMPACT_ATOMS: atom_id res chain seq x y z
N MET A 1 -8.02 25.63 -31.71
CA MET A 1 -7.46 26.71 -30.88
C MET A 1 -6.26 26.15 -30.14
N ILE A 2 -5.08 26.76 -30.26
CA ILE A 2 -3.98 26.47 -29.33
C ILE A 2 -4.36 27.18 -28.03
N ARG A 3 -4.54 26.43 -26.94
CA ARG A 3 -4.81 27.01 -25.62
C ARG A 3 -3.47 27.56 -25.11
N ASP A 4 -3.39 28.87 -24.95
CA ASP A 4 -2.18 29.57 -24.54
C ASP A 4 -2.17 29.72 -23.01
N PHE A 5 -1.29 28.99 -22.34
CA PHE A 5 -1.07 29.07 -20.89
C PHE A 5 0.23 29.81 -20.53
N SER A 6 0.77 30.61 -21.46
CA SER A 6 1.92 31.45 -21.18
C SER A 6 1.66 32.45 -20.05
N ASP A 7 2.72 32.91 -19.41
CA ASP A 7 2.64 33.99 -18.40
C ASP A 7 1.92 35.23 -18.93
N ARG A 8 2.10 35.51 -20.23
CA ARG A 8 1.42 36.60 -20.92
C ARG A 8 -0.09 36.40 -20.95
N ALA A 9 -0.54 35.20 -21.34
CA ALA A 9 -1.97 34.85 -21.35
C ALA A 9 -2.56 34.87 -19.93
N LYS A 10 -1.82 34.41 -18.91
CA LYS A 10 -2.20 34.51 -17.50
C LYS A 10 -2.46 35.97 -17.10
N GLN A 11 -1.51 36.85 -17.40
CA GLN A 11 -1.61 38.27 -17.06
C GLN A 11 -2.77 38.96 -17.79
N ASP A 12 -2.94 38.67 -19.08
CA ASP A 12 -4.04 39.24 -19.87
C ASP A 12 -5.41 38.80 -19.34
N LEU A 13 -5.57 37.54 -18.92
CA LEU A 13 -6.80 37.03 -18.32
C LEU A 13 -7.05 37.58 -16.91
N MET A 14 -6.02 37.69 -16.06
CA MET A 14 -6.14 38.30 -14.72
C MET A 14 -6.61 39.76 -14.82
N ASN A 15 -6.09 40.52 -15.79
CA ASN A 15 -6.51 41.89 -16.04
C ASN A 15 -7.97 41.99 -16.50
N MET A 16 -8.48 40.99 -17.23
CA MET A 16 -9.88 40.93 -17.65
C MET A 16 -10.81 40.56 -16.49
N VAL A 17 -10.45 39.61 -15.64
CA VAL A 17 -11.22 39.22 -14.45
C VAL A 17 -11.31 40.38 -13.45
N ALA A 18 -10.20 41.08 -13.20
CA ALA A 18 -10.16 42.24 -12.30
C ALA A 18 -11.05 43.42 -12.78
N GLN A 19 -11.36 43.50 -14.08
CA GLN A 19 -12.31 44.49 -14.61
C GLN A 19 -13.77 44.10 -14.36
N VAL A 20 -14.08 42.81 -14.24
CA VAL A 20 -15.44 42.27 -14.10
C VAL A 20 -15.84 42.12 -12.62
N GLU A 21 -14.91 41.77 -11.72
CA GLU A 21 -15.16 41.65 -10.27
C GLU A 21 -15.65 42.95 -9.59
N ASN A 22 -15.47 44.12 -10.23
CA ASN A 22 -15.98 45.40 -9.73
C ASN A 22 -17.48 45.65 -10.00
N GLU A 23 -18.16 44.78 -10.77
CA GLU A 23 -19.58 44.94 -11.13
C GLU A 23 -20.41 43.67 -10.82
N LYS A 24 -20.75 43.49 -9.53
CA LYS A 24 -21.89 42.70 -8.94
C LYS A 24 -21.49 41.58 -7.98
N LEU A 25 -21.91 41.76 -6.72
CA LEU A 25 -21.93 40.79 -5.62
C LEU A 25 -23.38 40.37 -5.34
N CYS A 26 -23.80 39.18 -5.78
CA CYS A 26 -24.73 38.26 -5.08
C CYS A 26 -25.09 37.07 -5.96
N ASP A 27 -25.11 35.87 -5.36
CA ASP A 27 -25.58 34.55 -5.87
C ASP A 27 -24.48 33.57 -6.34
N PHE A 28 -23.49 33.31 -5.47
CA PHE A 28 -22.27 32.54 -5.76
C PHE A 28 -22.28 31.06 -5.31
N THR A 29 -23.23 30.59 -4.49
CA THR A 29 -23.08 29.26 -3.85
C THR A 29 -23.88 28.12 -4.48
N ASP A 30 -24.91 28.39 -5.29
CA ASP A 30 -25.78 27.33 -5.87
C ASP A 30 -25.31 26.82 -7.25
N TRP A 31 -24.30 27.43 -7.86
CA TRP A 31 -23.89 27.15 -9.25
C TRP A 31 -22.58 26.33 -9.38
N VAL A 32 -21.77 26.25 -8.33
CA VAL A 32 -20.46 25.58 -8.35
C VAL A 32 -20.59 24.06 -8.63
N GLY A 33 -21.74 23.45 -8.30
CA GLY A 33 -22.04 22.06 -8.65
C GLY A 33 -22.40 21.84 -10.13
N ASP A 34 -23.04 22.83 -10.78
CA ASP A 34 -23.59 22.69 -12.13
C ASP A 34 -22.56 22.94 -13.24
N CYS A 35 -21.46 23.66 -12.94
CA CYS A 35 -20.45 24.00 -13.94
C CYS A 35 -19.28 23.02 -14.08
N TRP A 36 -19.04 22.17 -13.07
CA TRP A 36 -18.07 21.09 -13.20
C TRP A 36 -18.50 20.06 -14.27
N TYR A 37 -19.78 19.67 -14.25
CA TYR A 37 -20.35 18.71 -15.20
C TYR A 37 -20.43 19.22 -16.65
N SER A 38 -20.53 20.53 -16.86
CA SER A 38 -20.61 21.13 -18.20
C SER A 38 -19.24 21.46 -18.82
N PHE A 39 -18.15 21.36 -18.05
CA PHE A 39 -16.78 21.58 -18.54
C PHE A 39 -16.19 20.32 -19.22
N GLU A 40 -16.58 19.12 -18.79
CA GLU A 40 -16.16 17.84 -19.39
C GLU A 40 -16.80 17.57 -20.76
N GLU A 41 -18.09 17.89 -20.94
CA GLU A 41 -18.78 17.76 -22.24
C GLU A 41 -18.23 18.72 -23.31
N TRP A 42 -17.69 19.87 -22.90
CA TRP A 42 -17.30 20.94 -23.82
C TRP A 42 -15.91 20.73 -24.46
N ILE A 43 -15.06 19.88 -23.87
CA ILE A 43 -13.75 19.50 -24.40
C ILE A 43 -13.86 18.53 -25.59
N GLY A 44 -15.02 17.87 -25.78
CA GLY A 44 -15.23 16.84 -26.79
C GLY A 44 -15.71 17.29 -28.17
N LEU A 45 -16.22 18.52 -28.34
CA LEU A 45 -16.87 18.94 -29.61
C LEU A 45 -16.63 20.43 -29.93
N LEU A 46 -15.69 20.72 -30.84
CA LEU A 46 -15.92 21.52 -32.08
C LEU A 46 -14.65 22.19 -32.66
N ASN A 47 -14.51 21.99 -33.97
CA ASN A 47 -13.73 22.77 -34.94
C ASN A 47 -14.44 24.09 -35.25
N LEU A 48 -13.73 25.21 -35.42
CA LEU A 48 -14.11 26.27 -36.36
C LEU A 48 -12.91 27.18 -36.68
N LYS A 49 -12.74 27.42 -37.98
CA LYS A 49 -11.80 28.34 -38.63
C LYS A 49 -12.31 29.78 -38.46
N GLU A 50 -11.34 30.70 -38.36
CA GLU A 50 -11.40 32.16 -38.57
C GLU A 50 -11.69 33.08 -37.35
N ASP A 51 -10.79 34.08 -37.26
CA ASP A 51 -10.74 35.32 -36.47
C ASP A 51 -10.39 35.35 -34.95
N LEU A 52 -9.10 35.63 -34.70
CA LEU A 52 -8.45 36.00 -33.43
C LEU A 52 -9.02 37.25 -32.74
N SER A 53 -9.86 38.05 -33.42
CA SER A 53 -10.47 39.25 -32.84
C SER A 53 -11.62 38.93 -31.87
N ASN A 54 -12.23 37.74 -31.99
CA ASN A 54 -13.40 37.34 -31.20
C ASN A 54 -13.02 36.55 -29.93
N VAL A 55 -11.74 36.15 -29.78
CA VAL A 55 -11.25 35.38 -28.63
C VAL A 55 -11.32 36.21 -27.33
N ASN A 56 -11.04 37.52 -27.40
CA ASN A 56 -11.14 38.40 -26.23
C ASN A 56 -12.59 38.71 -25.82
N GLU A 57 -13.52 38.85 -26.78
CA GLU A 57 -14.95 38.96 -26.49
C GLU A 57 -15.53 37.64 -25.95
N TYR A 58 -15.02 36.51 -26.44
CA TYR A 58 -15.33 35.18 -25.98
C TYR A 58 -14.87 34.94 -24.54
N HIS A 59 -13.61 35.25 -24.20
CA HIS A 59 -13.10 35.15 -22.83
C HIS A 59 -13.83 36.09 -21.87
N LYS A 60 -14.15 37.32 -22.29
CA LYS A 60 -14.98 38.24 -21.49
C LYS A 60 -16.38 37.67 -21.22
N LYS A 61 -17.06 37.09 -22.22
CA LYS A 61 -18.38 36.47 -22.04
C LYS A 61 -18.34 35.21 -21.18
N VAL A 62 -17.26 34.43 -21.23
CA VAL A 62 -17.09 33.24 -20.37
C VAL A 62 -16.79 33.65 -18.93
N ILE A 63 -15.92 34.64 -18.71
CA ILE A 63 -15.59 35.17 -17.38
C ILE A 63 -16.81 35.84 -16.74
N ASP A 64 -17.56 36.65 -17.50
CA ASP A 64 -18.78 37.35 -17.06
C ASP A 64 -19.95 36.39 -16.79
N LYS A 65 -20.05 35.28 -17.53
CA LYS A 65 -21.09 34.26 -17.33
C LYS A 65 -20.76 33.26 -16.21
N ASN A 66 -19.49 33.13 -15.84
CA ASN A 66 -18.99 32.14 -14.89
C ASN A 66 -18.48 32.73 -13.56
N ASN A 67 -18.53 34.06 -13.40
CA ASN A 67 -18.09 34.78 -12.20
C ASN A 67 -16.73 34.30 -11.63
N THR A 68 -15.80 33.93 -12.54
CA THR A 68 -14.51 33.31 -12.17
C THR A 68 -13.65 34.32 -11.44
N THR A 69 -13.22 33.98 -10.23
CA THR A 69 -12.39 34.87 -9.41
C THR A 69 -10.91 34.80 -9.80
N LEU A 70 -10.14 35.84 -9.42
CA LEU A 70 -8.69 35.84 -9.62
C LEU A 70 -7.99 34.62 -8.98
N ASN A 71 -8.47 34.16 -7.83
CA ASN A 71 -7.91 33.00 -7.12
C ASN A 71 -8.15 31.69 -7.87
N GLU A 72 -9.31 31.53 -8.52
CA GLU A 72 -9.64 30.33 -9.31
C GLU A 72 -8.82 30.28 -10.60
N LEU A 73 -8.64 31.43 -11.26
CA LEU A 73 -7.77 31.54 -12.42
C LEU A 73 -6.31 31.20 -12.04
N GLU A 74 -5.84 31.66 -10.90
CA GLU A 74 -4.51 31.34 -10.39
C GLU A 74 -4.34 29.85 -10.08
N ALA A 75 -5.35 29.21 -9.49
CA ALA A 75 -5.35 27.77 -9.23
C ALA A 75 -5.27 26.96 -10.54
N ILE A 76 -5.98 27.38 -11.60
CA ILE A 76 -5.94 26.73 -12.92
C ILE A 76 -4.54 26.81 -13.53
N PHE A 77 -3.95 28.01 -13.60
CA PHE A 77 -2.60 28.18 -14.16
C PHE A 77 -1.55 27.43 -13.34
N SER A 78 -1.69 27.40 -12.01
CA SER A 78 -0.78 26.65 -11.14
C SER A 78 -0.83 25.14 -11.41
N LYS A 79 -2.03 24.58 -11.64
CA LYS A 79 -2.19 23.17 -12.03
C LYS A 79 -1.58 22.89 -13.40
N VAL A 80 -1.77 23.77 -14.38
CA VAL A 80 -1.18 23.60 -15.72
C VAL A 80 0.35 23.67 -15.67
N TYR A 81 0.92 24.60 -14.91
CA TYR A 81 2.38 24.68 -14.71
C TYR A 81 2.94 23.46 -13.99
N ALA A 82 2.21 22.89 -13.03
CA ALA A 82 2.61 21.65 -12.38
C ALA A 82 2.70 20.49 -13.40
N VAL A 83 1.69 20.34 -14.26
CA VAL A 83 1.68 19.36 -15.35
C VAL A 83 2.82 19.64 -16.34
N GLU A 84 3.03 20.88 -16.75
CA GLU A 84 4.10 21.27 -17.68
C GLU A 84 5.50 20.95 -17.11
N ALA A 85 5.75 21.27 -15.84
CA ALA A 85 6.99 20.92 -15.15
C ALA A 85 7.22 19.40 -15.10
N GLU A 86 6.13 18.64 -14.96
CA GLU A 86 6.16 17.18 -14.94
C GLU A 86 6.50 16.58 -16.32
N TYR A 87 5.92 17.11 -17.40
CA TYR A 87 6.27 16.75 -18.78
C TYR A 87 7.70 17.18 -19.12
N HIS A 88 8.12 18.36 -18.68
CA HIS A 88 9.48 18.87 -18.86
C HIS A 88 10.51 17.91 -18.26
N SER A 89 10.29 17.45 -17.02
CA SER A 89 11.14 16.45 -16.35
C SER A 89 11.23 15.13 -17.14
N GLY A 90 10.09 14.66 -17.68
CA GLY A 90 10.04 13.49 -18.55
C GLY A 90 10.85 13.66 -19.84
N PHE A 91 10.67 14.78 -20.54
CA PHE A 91 11.44 15.10 -21.75
C PHE A 91 12.92 15.28 -21.47
N CYS A 92 13.31 15.95 -20.37
CA CYS A 92 14.71 16.07 -19.96
C CYS A 92 15.36 14.70 -19.71
N SER A 93 14.62 13.75 -19.15
CA SER A 93 15.11 12.40 -18.92
C SER A 93 15.30 11.63 -20.24
N ILE A 94 14.36 11.75 -21.19
CA ILE A 94 14.49 11.18 -22.54
C ILE A 94 15.68 11.80 -23.28
N ILE A 95 15.82 13.13 -23.25
CA ILE A 95 16.95 13.84 -23.86
C ILE A 95 18.27 13.37 -23.23
N SER A 96 18.31 13.18 -21.91
CA SER A 96 19.51 12.68 -21.22
C SER A 96 19.85 11.25 -21.66
N ALA A 97 18.86 10.35 -21.77
CA ALA A 97 19.07 8.99 -22.27
C ALA A 97 19.56 8.98 -23.73
N CYS A 98 18.96 9.79 -24.61
CA CYS A 98 19.40 9.98 -25.99
C CYS A 98 20.82 10.53 -26.07
N ASN A 99 21.18 11.49 -25.22
CA ASN A 99 22.53 12.04 -25.15
C ASN A 99 23.56 11.01 -24.69
N SER A 100 23.23 10.17 -23.69
CA SER A 100 24.10 9.08 -23.25
C SER A 100 24.30 8.03 -24.34
N PHE A 101 23.24 7.65 -25.06
CA PHE A 101 23.37 6.76 -26.23
C PHE A 101 24.21 7.38 -27.34
N ASN A 102 24.03 8.68 -27.62
CA ASN A 102 24.85 9.40 -28.60
C ASN A 102 26.33 9.41 -28.18
N LYS A 103 26.66 9.58 -26.89
CA LYS A 103 28.04 9.46 -26.40
C LYS A 103 28.64 8.08 -26.65
N ILE A 104 27.86 7.00 -26.43
CA ILE A 104 28.29 5.64 -26.76
C ILE A 104 28.59 5.53 -28.26
N LEU A 105 27.70 6.02 -29.12
CA LEU A 105 27.90 6.01 -30.56
C LEU A 105 29.13 6.82 -31.00
N GLN A 106 29.36 8.00 -30.43
CA GLN A 106 30.55 8.80 -30.73
C GLN A 106 31.83 8.08 -30.30
N THR A 107 31.82 7.45 -29.12
CA THR A 107 32.96 6.65 -28.64
C THR A 107 33.23 5.47 -29.59
N LEU A 108 32.18 4.79 -30.06
CA LEU A 108 32.32 3.72 -31.05
C LEU A 108 32.84 4.24 -32.39
N ILE A 109 32.38 5.41 -32.85
CA ILE A 109 32.86 6.05 -34.09
C ILE A 109 34.34 6.42 -33.97
N GLU A 110 34.78 6.96 -32.83
CA GLU A 110 36.20 7.28 -32.58
C GLU A 110 37.09 6.04 -32.63
N ILE A 111 36.64 4.94 -32.03
CA ILE A 111 37.36 3.64 -32.02
C ILE A 111 37.38 2.99 -33.41
N ILE A 112 36.29 3.11 -34.18
CA ILE A 112 36.09 2.41 -35.46
C ILE A 112 36.55 3.26 -36.66
N SER A 113 36.88 4.55 -36.46
CA SER A 113 37.15 5.47 -37.56
C SER A 113 38.29 4.98 -38.48
N PRO A 114 38.05 4.85 -39.80
CA PRO A 114 39.05 4.37 -40.75
C PRO A 114 40.25 5.31 -40.93
N GLU A 115 40.17 6.56 -40.46
CA GLU A 115 41.31 7.51 -40.47
C GLU A 115 42.32 7.25 -39.33
N ASN A 116 41.91 6.57 -38.25
CA ASN A 116 42.79 6.24 -37.10
C ASN A 116 43.19 4.76 -37.02
N GLY A 117 42.60 3.87 -37.84
CA GLY A 117 43.18 2.58 -38.22
C GLY A 117 43.59 1.61 -37.09
N SER A 118 43.16 1.81 -35.84
CA SER A 118 43.42 0.89 -34.74
C SER A 118 42.13 0.57 -34.01
N PHE A 119 41.46 -0.50 -34.44
CA PHE A 119 40.59 -1.24 -33.53
C PHE A 119 41.48 -1.75 -32.37
N SER A 120 41.48 -1.05 -31.24
CA SER A 120 42.14 -1.53 -30.01
C SER A 120 41.09 -2.20 -29.11
N PRO A 121 41.15 -3.53 -28.95
CA PRO A 121 40.36 -4.22 -27.94
C PRO A 121 40.61 -3.69 -26.51
N GLU A 122 41.80 -3.15 -26.23
CA GLU A 122 42.12 -2.57 -24.92
C GLU A 122 41.35 -1.28 -24.66
N GLU A 123 41.27 -0.36 -25.64
CA GLU A 123 40.52 0.90 -25.51
C GLU A 123 39.01 0.66 -25.41
N MET A 124 38.48 -0.31 -26.16
CA MET A 124 37.09 -0.74 -26.02
C MET A 124 36.77 -1.27 -24.62
N ASN A 125 37.64 -2.12 -24.08
CA ASN A 125 37.46 -2.68 -22.73
C ASN A 125 37.63 -1.64 -21.63
N ALA A 126 38.36 -0.55 -21.88
CA ALA A 126 38.52 0.54 -20.92
C ALA A 126 37.32 1.50 -20.91
N LEU A 127 36.81 1.90 -22.08
CA LEU A 127 35.84 3.01 -22.20
C LEU A 127 34.37 2.56 -22.25
N LEU A 128 34.08 1.41 -22.87
CA LEU A 128 32.70 0.98 -23.06
C LEU A 128 31.99 0.61 -21.75
N PRO A 129 32.61 -0.10 -20.79
CA PRO A 129 31.94 -0.46 -19.54
C PRO A 129 31.43 0.76 -18.77
N GLU A 130 32.24 1.80 -18.60
CA GLU A 130 31.85 3.04 -17.92
C GLU A 130 30.65 3.71 -18.62
N ARG A 131 30.67 3.83 -19.94
CA ARG A 131 29.57 4.43 -20.72
C ARG A 131 28.29 3.60 -20.68
N PHE A 132 28.41 2.27 -20.69
CA PHE A 132 27.27 1.38 -20.51
C PHE A 132 26.71 1.46 -19.09
N THR A 133 27.55 1.58 -18.06
CA THR A 133 27.12 1.80 -16.68
C THR A 133 26.37 3.14 -16.54
N GLU A 134 26.92 4.24 -17.06
CA GLU A 134 26.22 5.54 -17.07
C GLU A 134 24.83 5.42 -17.74
N TYR A 135 24.76 4.77 -18.90
CA TYR A 135 23.50 4.55 -19.61
C TYR A 135 22.51 3.67 -18.82
N GLN A 136 22.99 2.61 -18.16
CA GLN A 136 22.19 1.74 -17.31
C GLN A 136 21.63 2.50 -16.10
N GLU A 137 22.43 3.34 -15.44
CA GLU A 137 21.99 4.19 -14.33
C GLU A 137 20.88 5.17 -14.77
N TYR A 138 21.02 5.80 -15.94
CA TYR A 138 19.98 6.67 -16.51
C TYR A 138 18.70 5.92 -16.84
N LEU A 139 18.80 4.75 -17.47
CA LEU A 139 17.63 3.92 -17.78
C LEU A 139 16.92 3.47 -16.50
N SER A 140 17.67 3.11 -15.46
CA SER A 140 17.11 2.73 -14.16
C SER A 140 16.35 3.88 -13.53
N LYS A 141 16.95 5.08 -13.44
CA LYS A 141 16.29 6.27 -12.87
C LYS A 141 15.06 6.71 -13.67
N TYR A 142 15.11 6.65 -15.00
CA TYR A 142 13.95 6.93 -15.84
C TYR A 142 12.84 5.88 -15.66
N GLY A 143 13.25 4.61 -15.55
CA GLY A 143 12.35 3.50 -15.28
C GLY A 143 11.60 3.65 -13.97
N GLU A 144 12.29 4.00 -12.89
CA GLU A 144 11.70 4.30 -11.59
C GLU A 144 10.66 5.41 -11.67
N LEU A 145 10.98 6.52 -12.34
CA LEU A 145 10.04 7.63 -12.52
C LEU A 145 8.81 7.19 -13.33
N ARG A 146 9.00 6.41 -14.39
CA ARG A 146 7.90 5.89 -15.22
C ARG A 146 7.01 4.93 -14.43
N VAL A 147 7.60 3.99 -13.68
CA VAL A 147 6.88 3.05 -12.81
C VAL A 147 6.09 3.84 -11.77
N LYS A 148 6.69 4.86 -11.15
CA LYS A 148 6.01 5.72 -10.17
C LYS A 148 4.80 6.43 -10.77
N LYS A 149 4.93 7.05 -11.95
CA LYS A 149 3.80 7.72 -12.61
C LYS A 149 2.67 6.77 -12.99
N LEU A 150 3.02 5.59 -13.50
CA LEU A 150 2.01 4.56 -13.80
C LEU A 150 1.33 4.09 -12.52
N LEU A 151 2.08 3.93 -11.43
CA LEU A 151 1.51 3.56 -10.13
C LEU A 151 0.51 4.62 -9.65
N GLU A 152 0.89 5.90 -9.69
CA GLU A 152 -0.01 7.02 -9.34
C GLU A 152 -1.27 7.03 -10.21
N HIS A 153 -1.13 6.77 -11.52
CA HIS A 153 -2.25 6.65 -12.44
C HIS A 153 -3.18 5.49 -12.07
N TYR A 154 -2.66 4.28 -11.89
CA TYR A 154 -3.48 3.10 -11.61
C TYR A 154 -4.11 3.14 -10.21
N LYS A 155 -3.43 3.74 -9.21
CA LYS A 155 -4.04 4.00 -7.90
C LYS A 155 -5.21 4.99 -7.96
N SER A 156 -5.28 5.85 -8.98
CA SER A 156 -6.41 6.77 -9.16
C SER A 156 -7.63 6.15 -9.87
N MET A 157 -7.52 4.90 -10.33
CA MET A 157 -8.59 4.22 -11.04
C MET A 157 -9.42 3.35 -10.10
N ASP A 158 -10.75 3.46 -10.18
CA ASP A 158 -11.67 2.60 -9.40
C ASP A 158 -11.57 1.13 -9.82
N VAL A 159 -11.34 0.87 -11.11
CA VAL A 159 -11.23 -0.48 -11.68
C VAL A 159 -10.10 -0.49 -12.69
N VAL A 160 -9.12 -1.37 -12.48
CA VAL A 160 -7.96 -1.54 -13.38
C VAL A 160 -8.17 -2.77 -14.24
N SER A 161 -8.15 -2.58 -15.57
CA SER A 161 -8.37 -3.66 -16.52
C SER A 161 -7.20 -4.64 -16.56
N ASN A 162 -7.43 -5.85 -17.06
CA ASN A 162 -6.39 -6.85 -17.22
C ASN A 162 -5.24 -6.40 -18.16
N ASP A 163 -5.55 -5.58 -19.17
CA ASP A 163 -4.56 -5.01 -20.09
C ASP A 163 -3.70 -3.95 -19.39
N ASP A 164 -4.31 -3.14 -18.53
CA ASP A 164 -3.63 -2.14 -17.71
C ASP A 164 -2.70 -2.79 -16.68
N LYS A 165 -3.17 -3.86 -16.01
CA LYS A 165 -2.33 -4.67 -15.10
C LYS A 165 -1.13 -5.24 -15.85
N ASP A 166 -1.35 -5.82 -17.03
CA ASP A 166 -0.28 -6.38 -17.86
C ASP A 166 0.71 -5.29 -18.32
N GLU A 167 0.23 -4.08 -18.60
CA GLU A 167 1.10 -2.94 -18.90
C GLU A 167 1.97 -2.54 -17.71
N PHE A 168 1.36 -2.37 -16.53
CA PHE A 168 2.10 -2.03 -15.33
C PHE A 168 3.18 -3.07 -15.03
N ILE A 169 2.80 -4.35 -15.00
CA ILE A 169 3.70 -5.49 -14.74
C ILE A 169 4.84 -5.49 -15.76
N ARG A 170 4.54 -5.37 -17.05
CA ARG A 170 5.55 -5.35 -18.11
C ARG A 170 6.54 -4.21 -17.91
N VAL A 171 6.05 -3.01 -17.60
CA VAL A 171 6.93 -1.85 -17.39
C VAL A 171 7.79 -2.04 -16.15
N TYR A 172 7.21 -2.48 -15.02
CA TYR A 172 7.96 -2.77 -13.80
C TYR A 172 9.09 -3.78 -14.04
N GLU A 173 8.77 -4.87 -14.73
CA GLU A 173 9.70 -5.98 -14.99
C GLU A 173 10.83 -5.63 -15.95
N ILE A 174 10.60 -4.74 -16.93
CA ILE A 174 11.65 -4.24 -17.83
C ILE A 174 12.80 -3.60 -17.03
N TYR A 175 12.46 -2.89 -15.95
CA TYR A 175 13.43 -2.22 -15.09
C TYR A 175 13.87 -3.06 -13.89
N ASN A 176 13.27 -4.24 -13.68
CA ASN A 176 13.59 -5.15 -12.58
C ASN A 176 13.75 -6.62 -13.06
N PRO A 177 14.64 -6.92 -14.04
CA PRO A 177 14.70 -8.23 -14.68
C PRO A 177 15.11 -9.37 -13.73
N GLU A 178 15.99 -9.11 -12.76
CA GLU A 178 16.38 -10.12 -11.76
C GLU A 178 15.23 -10.44 -10.79
N LYS A 179 14.52 -9.41 -10.29
CA LYS A 179 13.35 -9.61 -9.42
C LYS A 179 12.24 -10.37 -10.16
N LYS A 180 12.00 -10.04 -11.44
CA LYS A 180 11.10 -10.79 -12.31
C LYS A 180 11.43 -12.27 -12.31
N LYS A 181 12.68 -12.63 -12.63
CA LYS A 181 13.12 -14.02 -12.75
C LYS A 181 12.91 -14.79 -11.45
N LYS A 182 13.26 -14.18 -10.31
CA LYS A 182 13.08 -14.79 -8.99
C LYS A 182 11.59 -14.98 -8.66
N LEU A 183 10.77 -13.98 -8.95
CA LEU A 183 9.33 -14.05 -8.72
C LEU A 183 8.65 -15.08 -9.62
N ASP A 184 9.02 -15.17 -10.91
CA ASP A 184 8.52 -16.19 -11.84
C ASP A 184 8.80 -17.61 -11.34
N ASN A 185 9.99 -17.82 -10.76
CA ASN A 185 10.34 -19.11 -10.15
C ASN A 185 9.49 -19.41 -8.91
N LEU A 186 9.26 -18.42 -8.04
CA LEU A 186 8.43 -18.59 -6.85
C LEU A 186 6.97 -18.93 -7.22
N LEU A 187 6.41 -18.22 -8.20
CA LEU A 187 5.02 -18.32 -8.62
C LEU A 187 4.77 -19.44 -9.65
N SER A 188 5.75 -20.29 -9.96
CA SER A 188 5.69 -21.25 -11.07
C SER A 188 4.58 -22.30 -10.97
N LYS A 189 3.93 -22.43 -9.80
CA LYS A 189 2.81 -23.34 -9.53
C LYS A 189 1.44 -22.71 -9.78
N LEU A 190 1.39 -21.40 -10.00
CA LEU A 190 0.15 -20.64 -10.16
C LEU A 190 -0.29 -20.58 -11.63
N THR A 191 -1.57 -20.30 -11.86
CA THR A 191 -2.09 -20.02 -13.20
C THR A 191 -1.66 -18.65 -13.71
N GLU A 192 -1.71 -18.40 -15.02
CA GLU A 192 -1.36 -17.09 -15.59
C GLU A 192 -2.19 -15.94 -14.99
N GLU A 193 -3.46 -16.18 -14.71
CA GLU A 193 -4.35 -15.22 -14.06
C GLU A 193 -3.93 -14.93 -12.62
N GLN A 194 -3.62 -15.98 -11.84
CA GLN A 194 -3.15 -15.82 -10.46
C GLN A 194 -1.79 -15.11 -10.40
N ILE A 195 -0.88 -15.43 -11.32
CA ILE A 195 0.42 -14.76 -11.44
C ILE A 195 0.23 -13.27 -11.72
N ARG A 196 -0.67 -12.92 -12.64
CA ARG A 196 -0.99 -11.52 -12.98
C ARG A 196 -1.47 -10.76 -11.74
N GLU A 197 -2.44 -11.29 -11.02
CA GLU A 197 -3.01 -10.62 -9.85
C GLU A 197 -1.99 -10.48 -8.72
N VAL A 198 -1.26 -11.55 -8.37
CA VAL A 198 -0.22 -11.49 -7.34
C VAL A 198 0.87 -10.48 -7.70
N LYS A 199 1.34 -10.47 -8.95
CA LYS A 199 2.34 -9.50 -9.42
C LYS A 199 1.83 -8.08 -9.37
N TYR A 200 0.59 -7.86 -9.81
CA TYR A 200 -0.02 -6.53 -9.78
C TYR A 200 -0.06 -6.01 -8.35
N ILE A 201 -0.68 -6.75 -7.43
CA ILE A 201 -0.77 -6.38 -6.01
C ILE A 201 0.63 -6.11 -5.42
N LEU A 202 1.57 -7.03 -5.63
CA LEU A 202 2.94 -6.90 -5.12
C LEU A 202 3.65 -5.66 -5.65
N TYR A 203 3.58 -5.39 -6.95
CA TYR A 203 4.29 -4.26 -7.55
C TYR A 203 3.62 -2.91 -7.25
N THR A 204 2.31 -2.89 -6.99
CA THR A 204 1.57 -1.68 -6.60
C THR A 204 1.50 -1.43 -5.09
N ALA A 205 1.85 -2.42 -4.26
CA ALA A 205 1.91 -2.27 -2.81
C ALA A 205 2.83 -1.11 -2.40
N ASP A 206 2.48 -0.45 -1.30
CA ASP A 206 3.25 0.67 -0.77
C ASP A 206 4.55 0.22 -0.11
N GLU A 207 5.50 1.15 -0.05
CA GLU A 207 6.69 0.96 0.76
C GLU A 207 6.34 1.12 2.26
N PRO A 208 6.98 0.38 3.17
CA PRO A 208 8.10 -0.54 2.94
C PRO A 208 7.72 -1.96 2.49
N TYR A 209 6.43 -2.31 2.48
CA TYR A 209 5.94 -3.69 2.34
C TYR A 209 6.34 -4.35 1.02
N ARG A 210 6.26 -3.61 -0.08
CA ARG A 210 6.77 -4.07 -1.37
C ARG A 210 8.24 -4.45 -1.33
N SER A 211 9.10 -3.59 -0.76
CA SER A 211 10.54 -3.88 -0.66
C SER A 211 10.82 -5.06 0.27
N ILE A 212 10.09 -5.19 1.38
CA ILE A 212 10.22 -6.35 2.28
C ILE A 212 9.98 -7.64 1.49
N TYR A 213 8.89 -7.75 0.72
CA TYR A 213 8.63 -8.93 -0.09
C TYR A 213 9.73 -9.18 -1.13
N LEU A 214 10.07 -8.15 -1.91
CA LEU A 214 10.95 -8.29 -3.07
C LEU A 214 12.41 -8.59 -2.69
N ASN A 215 12.84 -8.18 -1.51
CA ASN A 215 14.18 -8.46 -1.00
C ASN A 215 14.32 -9.90 -0.46
N GLU A 216 13.20 -10.53 -0.12
CA GLU A 216 13.14 -11.91 0.39
C GLU A 216 12.72 -12.93 -0.67
N LEU A 217 12.69 -12.56 -1.95
CA LEU A 217 12.44 -13.52 -3.02
C LEU A 217 13.44 -14.67 -2.91
N GLU A 218 12.94 -15.91 -3.02
CA GLU A 218 13.67 -17.17 -2.85
C GLU A 218 13.95 -17.59 -1.38
N SER A 219 13.54 -16.80 -0.39
CA SER A 219 13.67 -17.19 1.03
C SER A 219 12.72 -18.32 1.43
N TYR A 220 11.64 -18.56 0.68
CA TYR A 220 10.67 -19.64 0.86
C TYR A 220 10.14 -20.12 -0.51
N THR A 221 9.34 -21.19 -0.52
CA THR A 221 8.69 -21.67 -1.75
C THR A 221 7.17 -21.85 -1.58
N ILE A 222 6.43 -21.97 -2.68
CA ILE A 222 5.00 -22.30 -2.63
C ILE A 222 4.85 -23.81 -2.60
N GLY A 223 4.12 -24.33 -1.61
CA GLY A 223 3.81 -25.74 -1.40
C GLY A 223 2.58 -26.19 -2.20
N ASN A 224 1.46 -26.39 -1.50
CA ASN A 224 0.15 -26.72 -2.06
C ASN A 224 -0.61 -25.44 -2.46
N VAL A 225 -1.21 -25.47 -3.66
CA VAL A 225 -1.99 -24.36 -4.25
C VAL A 225 -3.46 -24.73 -4.52
N SER A 226 -3.85 -25.96 -4.20
CA SER A 226 -5.16 -26.51 -4.53
C SER A 226 -5.72 -27.37 -3.40
N GLY A 227 -6.96 -27.11 -2.98
CA GLY A 227 -7.69 -27.98 -2.05
C GLY A 227 -8.30 -27.25 -0.86
N SER A 228 -9.10 -27.95 -0.05
CA SER A 228 -9.80 -27.42 1.13
C SER A 228 -8.89 -27.11 2.33
N ASP A 229 -7.58 -27.05 2.15
CA ASP A 229 -6.65 -26.74 3.23
C ASP A 229 -6.81 -25.27 3.65
N THR A 230 -6.78 -25.01 4.96
CA THR A 230 -6.64 -23.67 5.51
C THR A 230 -5.25 -23.15 5.14
N GLY A 231 -5.14 -21.86 4.79
CA GLY A 231 -3.86 -21.20 4.60
C GLY A 231 -2.89 -21.55 5.72
N VAL A 232 -1.65 -21.93 5.36
CA VAL A 232 -0.61 -22.21 6.36
C VAL A 232 0.81 -22.06 5.82
N PHE A 233 1.62 -21.28 6.51
CA PHE A 233 3.07 -21.31 6.45
C PHE A 233 3.62 -22.44 7.31
N ARG A 234 4.49 -23.27 6.73
CA ARG A 234 5.14 -24.40 7.39
C ARG A 234 6.63 -24.10 7.57
N PRO A 235 7.10 -23.71 8.79
CA PRO A 235 8.51 -23.40 9.02
C PRO A 235 9.47 -24.56 8.70
N PHE A 236 9.05 -25.81 8.94
CA PHE A 236 9.88 -26.99 8.69
C PHE A 236 10.15 -27.21 7.19
N ASP A 237 9.12 -27.06 6.36
CA ASP A 237 9.23 -27.21 4.90
C ASP A 237 9.65 -25.88 4.23
N ASN A 238 9.59 -24.78 4.98
CA ASN A 238 9.72 -23.41 4.52
C ASN A 238 8.84 -23.11 3.30
N THR A 239 7.56 -23.49 3.42
CA THR A 239 6.57 -23.34 2.35
C THR A 239 5.30 -22.66 2.81
N ILE A 240 4.69 -21.86 1.92
CA ILE A 240 3.31 -21.41 2.08
C ILE A 240 2.37 -22.37 1.36
N ASN A 241 1.23 -22.70 1.97
CA ASN A 241 0.17 -23.50 1.36
C ASN A 241 -1.11 -22.69 1.39
N VAL A 242 -1.74 -22.50 0.23
CA VAL A 242 -2.89 -21.59 0.07
C VAL A 242 -3.85 -22.18 -0.95
N ASP A 243 -5.16 -22.11 -0.70
CA ASP A 243 -6.17 -22.46 -1.70
C ASP A 243 -6.34 -21.33 -2.71
N MET A 244 -5.47 -21.29 -3.72
CA MET A 244 -5.41 -20.22 -4.72
C MET A 244 -6.67 -20.13 -5.60
N ILE A 245 -7.56 -21.13 -5.54
CA ILE A 245 -8.86 -21.11 -6.24
C ILE A 245 -9.85 -20.17 -5.54
N LYS A 246 -9.76 -20.04 -4.20
CA LYS A 246 -10.64 -19.18 -3.41
C LYS A 246 -10.15 -17.75 -3.28
N GLU A 247 -8.85 -17.53 -3.49
CA GLU A 247 -8.23 -16.22 -3.30
C GLU A 247 -8.86 -15.09 -4.10
N PRO A 248 -9.29 -15.25 -5.37
CA PRO A 248 -9.95 -14.17 -6.11
C PRO A 248 -11.27 -13.68 -5.48
N THR A 249 -11.96 -14.55 -4.73
CA THR A 249 -13.27 -14.27 -4.11
C THR A 249 -13.19 -14.33 -2.58
N ASN A 250 -12.00 -14.15 -2.02
CA ASN A 250 -11.78 -14.24 -0.60
C ASN A 250 -12.55 -13.08 0.09
N PRO A 251 -13.42 -13.38 1.08
CA PRO A 251 -14.24 -12.35 1.74
C PRO A 251 -13.41 -11.30 2.50
N ARG A 252 -12.14 -11.59 2.77
CA ARG A 252 -11.16 -10.72 3.43
C ARG A 252 -10.44 -9.77 2.46
N GLY A 253 -10.81 -9.81 1.18
CA GLY A 253 -10.09 -9.16 0.09
C GLY A 253 -9.38 -10.19 -0.81
N PRO A 254 -9.34 -9.97 -2.14
CA PRO A 254 -8.65 -10.86 -3.05
C PRO A 254 -7.18 -11.06 -2.68
N TYR A 255 -6.73 -12.32 -2.68
CA TYR A 255 -5.34 -12.71 -2.37
C TYR A 255 -4.83 -12.40 -0.96
N THR A 256 -5.71 -12.02 -0.02
CA THR A 256 -5.33 -11.73 1.38
C THR A 256 -4.66 -12.93 2.06
N THR A 257 -5.16 -14.16 1.88
CA THR A 257 -4.53 -15.35 2.50
C THR A 257 -3.13 -15.58 1.95
N PHE A 258 -2.92 -15.40 0.65
CA PHE A 258 -1.61 -15.54 0.03
C PHE A 258 -0.57 -14.61 0.66
N PHE A 259 -0.92 -13.34 0.86
CA PHE A 259 -0.03 -12.37 1.47
C PHE A 259 0.08 -12.54 2.99
N HIS A 260 -0.94 -13.04 3.66
CA HIS A 260 -0.89 -13.45 5.07
C HIS A 260 0.15 -14.56 5.29
N GLU A 261 0.07 -15.67 4.56
CA GLU A 261 1.04 -16.76 4.69
C GLU A 261 2.45 -16.33 4.26
N SER A 262 2.53 -15.46 3.25
CA SER A 262 3.80 -14.84 2.88
C SER A 262 4.36 -13.97 4.01
N GLY A 263 3.51 -13.24 4.74
CA GLY A 263 3.88 -12.45 5.91
C GLY A 263 4.56 -13.29 6.99
N HIS A 264 4.03 -14.47 7.31
CA HIS A 264 4.69 -15.43 8.20
C HIS A 264 6.04 -15.91 7.67
N ALA A 265 6.13 -16.21 6.37
CA ALA A 265 7.37 -16.66 5.76
C ALA A 265 8.46 -15.58 5.82
N LEU A 266 8.11 -14.32 5.53
CA LEU A 266 9.01 -13.17 5.60
C LEU A 266 9.48 -12.91 7.03
N ASP A 267 8.55 -13.00 7.99
CA ASP A 267 8.83 -12.85 9.42
C ASP A 267 9.83 -13.90 9.93
N TYR A 268 9.62 -15.16 9.57
CA TYR A 268 10.49 -16.28 9.95
C TYR A 268 11.87 -16.23 9.28
N ASN A 269 11.92 -15.84 8.00
CA ASN A 269 13.17 -15.85 7.23
C ASN A 269 13.99 -14.56 7.38
N PHE A 270 13.51 -13.55 8.12
CA PHE A 270 14.18 -12.25 8.21
C PHE A 270 15.61 -12.31 8.77
N TYR A 271 15.88 -13.13 9.78
CA TYR A 271 17.25 -13.45 10.19
C TYR A 271 17.69 -14.86 9.82
N ASN A 272 16.75 -15.72 9.42
CA ASN A 272 16.98 -17.13 9.13
C ASN A 272 17.73 -17.86 10.28
N ASP A 273 17.37 -17.53 11.52
CA ASP A 273 17.95 -18.09 12.75
C ASP A 273 17.00 -19.06 13.47
N GLY A 274 15.88 -19.39 12.82
CA GLY A 274 14.82 -20.25 13.35
C GLY A 274 13.81 -19.53 14.24
N ASN A 275 13.84 -18.19 14.32
CA ASN A 275 12.86 -17.38 15.04
C ASN A 275 12.13 -16.40 14.12
N PHE A 276 10.92 -16.03 14.52
CA PHE A 276 10.16 -14.96 13.89
C PHE A 276 10.69 -13.60 14.38
N TYR A 277 10.84 -12.65 13.46
CA TYR A 277 11.26 -11.29 13.77
C TYR A 277 10.28 -10.58 14.70
N SER A 278 8.98 -10.77 14.52
CA SER A 278 7.91 -10.24 15.38
C SER A 278 8.06 -10.62 16.86
N LEU A 279 8.73 -11.75 17.17
CA LEU A 279 9.01 -12.20 18.53
C LEU A 279 10.29 -11.60 19.12
N THR A 280 11.24 -11.24 18.27
CA THR A 280 12.59 -10.82 18.68
C THR A 280 12.84 -9.33 18.56
N TYR A 281 12.11 -8.64 17.68
CA TYR A 281 12.18 -7.19 17.52
C TYR A 281 11.77 -6.47 18.81
N ARG A 282 12.47 -5.38 19.09
CA ARG A 282 12.19 -4.48 20.21
C ARG A 282 12.24 -3.05 19.71
N ASN A 283 11.27 -2.24 20.09
CA ASN A 283 11.26 -0.82 19.77
C ASN A 283 12.34 -0.06 20.56
N SER A 284 12.42 1.25 20.33
CA SER A 284 13.38 2.13 21.01
C SER A 284 13.25 2.15 22.55
N GLU A 285 12.08 1.80 23.07
CA GLU A 285 11.78 1.70 24.50
C GLU A 285 12.07 0.29 25.08
N GLY A 286 12.47 -0.66 24.23
CA GLY A 286 12.76 -2.05 24.62
C GLY A 286 11.52 -2.92 24.79
N GLN A 287 10.34 -2.46 24.36
CA GLN A 287 9.10 -3.24 24.38
C GLN A 287 9.07 -4.25 23.23
N SER A 288 8.41 -5.39 23.43
CA SER A 288 8.08 -6.36 22.38
C SER A 288 6.70 -6.10 21.78
N LEU A 289 6.43 -6.70 20.61
CA LEU A 289 5.09 -6.67 20.00
C LEU A 289 4.04 -7.28 20.95
N MET A 290 4.41 -8.34 21.67
CA MET A 290 3.53 -8.96 22.68
C MET A 290 3.15 -7.97 23.79
N ASP A 291 4.09 -7.17 24.28
CA ASP A 291 3.81 -6.21 25.36
C ASP A 291 2.76 -5.19 24.93
N VAL A 292 2.91 -4.63 23.73
CA VAL A 292 1.99 -3.62 23.20
C VAL A 292 0.63 -4.19 22.80
N ILE A 293 0.57 -5.42 22.25
CA ILE A 293 -0.70 -6.13 21.99
C ILE A 293 -1.49 -6.31 23.29
N TYR A 294 -0.84 -6.84 24.33
CA TYR A 294 -1.51 -7.09 25.61
C TYR A 294 -1.96 -5.79 26.29
N GLU A 295 -1.21 -4.71 26.11
CA GLU A 295 -1.59 -3.40 26.61
C GLU A 295 -2.85 -2.87 25.91
N ASP A 296 -2.90 -2.90 24.58
CA ASP A 296 -4.03 -2.43 23.79
C ASP A 296 -5.31 -3.20 24.15
N VAL A 297 -5.27 -4.54 24.11
CA VAL A 297 -6.41 -5.40 24.46
C VAL A 297 -6.87 -5.17 25.90
N ARG A 298 -5.92 -5.09 26.86
CA ARG A 298 -6.26 -4.83 28.26
C ARG A 298 -6.95 -3.48 28.45
N ASN A 299 -6.43 -2.46 27.77
CA ASN A 299 -6.95 -1.10 27.89
C ASN A 299 -8.35 -1.00 27.29
N ASP A 300 -8.58 -1.63 26.15
CA ASP A 300 -9.91 -1.65 25.53
C ASP A 300 -10.92 -2.43 26.39
N ILE A 301 -10.59 -3.66 26.81
CA ILE A 301 -11.46 -4.47 27.68
C ILE A 301 -11.79 -3.73 28.98
N ARG A 302 -10.82 -3.05 29.60
CA ARG A 302 -11.06 -2.23 30.79
C ARG A 302 -12.08 -1.11 30.52
N LYS A 303 -11.94 -0.39 29.40
CA LYS A 303 -12.89 0.66 28.99
C LYS A 303 -14.27 0.06 28.76
N THR A 304 -14.36 -1.08 28.09
CA THR A 304 -15.63 -1.76 27.80
C THR A 304 -16.33 -2.22 29.08
N ILE A 305 -15.64 -2.86 30.02
CA ILE A 305 -16.22 -3.26 31.32
C ILE A 305 -16.77 -2.05 32.08
N ALA A 306 -16.06 -0.91 32.05
CA ALA A 306 -16.49 0.32 32.72
C ALA A 306 -17.81 0.90 32.16
N ARG A 307 -18.21 0.54 30.93
CA ARG A 307 -19.52 0.90 30.36
C ARG A 307 -20.67 0.15 31.04
N TYR A 308 -20.42 -1.05 31.58
CA TYR A 308 -21.45 -1.92 32.16
C TYR A 308 -21.56 -1.87 33.69
N THR A 309 -20.51 -1.42 34.38
CA THR A 309 -20.52 -1.31 35.85
C THR A 309 -19.60 -0.19 36.35
N LYS A 310 -20.02 0.51 37.41
CA LYS A 310 -19.20 1.51 38.12
C LYS A 310 -18.45 0.94 39.32
N ASP A 311 -18.74 -0.32 39.69
CA ASP A 311 -18.12 -0.99 40.83
C ASP A 311 -16.69 -1.41 40.47
N LYS A 312 -15.69 -0.78 41.12
CA LYS A 312 -14.27 -0.97 40.79
C LYS A 312 -13.77 -2.39 41.04
N ASN A 313 -14.28 -3.07 42.08
CA ASN A 313 -13.88 -4.45 42.36
C ASN A 313 -14.39 -5.38 41.26
N THR A 314 -15.66 -5.24 40.88
CA THR A 314 -16.26 -5.98 39.75
C THR A 314 -15.51 -5.72 38.45
N GLN A 315 -15.07 -4.47 38.19
CA GLN A 315 -14.27 -4.15 37.01
C GLN A 315 -12.95 -4.93 36.99
N GLU A 316 -12.24 -4.92 38.12
CA GLU A 316 -10.93 -5.57 38.26
C GLU A 316 -11.05 -7.10 38.21
N ASP A 317 -12.06 -7.67 38.86
CA ASP A 317 -12.31 -9.11 38.86
C ASP A 317 -12.63 -9.63 37.44
N LEU A 318 -13.46 -8.90 36.68
CA LEU A 318 -13.74 -9.22 35.28
C LEU A 318 -12.52 -9.03 34.38
N LEU A 319 -11.77 -7.94 34.55
CA LEU A 319 -10.57 -7.69 33.74
C LEU A 319 -9.52 -8.78 33.96
N ASN A 320 -9.26 -9.14 35.22
CA ASN A 320 -8.32 -10.21 35.56
C ASN A 320 -8.80 -11.57 35.06
N TYR A 321 -10.10 -11.84 35.13
CA TYR A 321 -10.68 -13.06 34.56
C TYR A 321 -10.46 -13.15 33.04
N ILE A 322 -10.81 -12.10 32.30
CA ILE A 322 -10.70 -12.10 30.84
C ILE A 322 -9.23 -12.12 30.40
N MET A 323 -8.38 -11.27 30.98
CA MET A 323 -6.94 -11.21 30.67
C MET A 323 -6.15 -12.38 31.25
N GLY A 324 -6.75 -13.18 32.13
CA GLY A 324 -6.15 -14.34 32.76
C GLY A 324 -6.07 -15.57 31.86
N ALA A 325 -6.69 -15.52 30.67
CA ALA A 325 -6.49 -16.48 29.58
C ALA A 325 -6.66 -17.96 29.98
N GLY A 326 -7.61 -18.27 30.87
CA GLY A 326 -7.88 -19.64 31.35
C GLY A 326 -7.15 -20.06 32.63
N SER A 327 -6.34 -19.19 33.24
CA SER A 327 -5.76 -19.43 34.58
C SER A 327 -6.74 -19.21 35.74
N ILE A 328 -7.92 -18.64 35.46
CA ILE A 328 -8.90 -18.25 36.48
C ILE A 328 -10.15 -19.13 36.37
N ASP A 329 -10.38 -19.94 37.41
CA ASP A 329 -11.58 -20.76 37.58
C ASP A 329 -12.86 -19.94 37.45
N VAL A 330 -13.70 -20.24 36.44
CA VAL A 330 -14.99 -19.60 36.14
C VAL A 330 -15.95 -19.61 37.34
N ASN A 331 -15.76 -20.53 38.28
CA ASN A 331 -16.55 -20.59 39.51
C ASN A 331 -16.24 -19.45 40.49
N LYS A 332 -15.14 -18.71 40.29
CA LYS A 332 -14.80 -17.52 41.08
C LYS A 332 -15.67 -16.31 40.76
N LEU A 333 -16.27 -16.25 39.56
CA LEU A 333 -17.19 -15.17 39.21
C LEU A 333 -18.54 -15.35 39.90
N SER A 334 -19.01 -14.29 40.54
CA SER A 334 -20.37 -14.17 41.07
C SER A 334 -21.41 -14.25 39.95
N LYS A 335 -22.67 -14.49 40.32
CA LYS A 335 -23.79 -14.50 39.36
C LYS A 335 -23.91 -13.18 38.57
N LYS A 336 -23.62 -12.06 39.23
CA LYS A 336 -23.64 -10.72 38.61
C LYS A 336 -22.51 -10.57 37.59
N GLU A 337 -21.28 -10.97 37.95
CA GLU A 337 -20.13 -10.92 37.04
C GLU A 337 -20.31 -11.80 35.81
N LYS A 338 -20.84 -13.02 35.99
CA LYS A 338 -21.17 -13.90 34.86
C LYS A 338 -22.14 -13.26 33.88
N GLN A 339 -23.16 -12.56 34.38
CA GLN A 339 -24.10 -11.84 33.53
C GLN A 339 -23.45 -10.65 32.81
N LEU A 340 -22.58 -9.90 33.49
CA LEU A 340 -21.83 -8.80 32.87
C LEU A 340 -20.86 -9.31 31.79
N LEU A 341 -20.16 -10.42 32.05
CA LEU A 341 -19.28 -11.08 31.09
C LEU A 341 -20.04 -11.44 29.80
N GLN A 342 -21.25 -11.98 29.91
CA GLN A 342 -22.08 -12.28 28.73
C GLN A 342 -22.41 -11.03 27.91
N TYR A 343 -22.66 -9.89 28.55
CA TYR A 343 -22.89 -8.63 27.83
C TYR A 343 -21.63 -8.11 27.14
N ILE A 344 -20.47 -8.24 27.79
CA ILE A 344 -19.18 -7.87 27.22
C ILE A 344 -18.84 -8.77 26.01
N GLN A 345 -19.03 -10.08 26.13
CA GLN A 345 -18.84 -11.02 25.03
C GLN A 345 -19.79 -10.72 23.85
N ALA A 346 -21.06 -10.40 24.14
CA ALA A 346 -22.01 -10.01 23.10
C ALA A 346 -21.65 -8.68 22.42
N TYR A 347 -21.06 -7.75 23.16
CA TYR A 347 -20.52 -6.51 22.59
C TYR A 347 -19.40 -6.83 21.59
N TYR A 348 -18.35 -7.52 22.02
CA TYR A 348 -17.21 -7.81 21.14
C TYR A 348 -17.56 -8.69 19.96
N LYS A 349 -18.48 -9.66 20.13
CA LYS A 349 -18.98 -10.46 19.01
C LYS A 349 -19.64 -9.61 17.93
N LYS A 350 -20.29 -8.51 18.32
CA LYS A 350 -20.90 -7.56 17.38
C LYS A 350 -19.85 -6.60 16.79
N ASP A 351 -18.92 -6.14 17.63
CA ASP A 351 -17.84 -5.21 17.26
C ASP A 351 -16.92 -5.84 16.21
N MET A 352 -16.53 -7.10 16.43
CA MET A 352 -15.60 -7.86 15.60
C MET A 352 -16.31 -8.76 14.58
N HIS A 353 -17.52 -8.38 14.16
CA HIS A 353 -18.27 -9.13 13.15
C HIS A 353 -17.76 -8.80 11.74
N GLY A 354 -17.73 -9.81 10.87
CA GLY A 354 -17.33 -9.64 9.47
C GLY A 354 -15.84 -9.87 9.22
N ALA A 355 -15.50 -10.09 7.95
CA ALA A 355 -14.15 -10.41 7.49
C ALA A 355 -13.17 -9.27 7.80
N GLN A 356 -13.54 -8.02 7.58
CA GLN A 356 -12.69 -6.85 7.88
C GLN A 356 -12.21 -6.74 9.34
N ASN A 357 -12.78 -7.54 10.25
CA ASN A 357 -12.43 -7.59 11.67
C ASN A 357 -11.71 -8.89 12.06
N GLU A 358 -11.23 -9.71 11.11
CA GLU A 358 -10.68 -11.02 11.45
C GLU A 358 -9.46 -10.92 12.36
N SER A 359 -8.56 -9.98 12.10
CA SER A 359 -7.35 -9.77 12.91
C SER A 359 -7.70 -9.40 14.35
N CYS A 360 -8.71 -8.53 14.53
CA CYS A 360 -9.26 -8.18 15.84
C CYS A 360 -9.84 -9.41 16.53
N SER A 361 -10.69 -10.16 15.83
CA SER A 361 -11.33 -11.36 16.36
C SER A 361 -10.31 -12.41 16.80
N ASP A 362 -9.31 -12.66 15.96
CA ASP A 362 -8.30 -13.69 16.13
C ASP A 362 -7.32 -13.33 17.25
N VAL A 363 -6.75 -12.12 17.23
CA VAL A 363 -5.75 -11.69 18.22
C VAL A 363 -6.39 -11.40 19.59
N TYR A 364 -7.63 -10.91 19.67
CA TYR A 364 -8.35 -10.87 20.96
C TYR A 364 -8.60 -12.30 21.49
N GLY A 365 -8.93 -13.24 20.60
CA GLY A 365 -8.97 -14.66 20.92
C GLY A 365 -7.63 -15.14 21.48
N GLY A 366 -6.53 -14.76 20.85
CA GLY A 366 -5.19 -15.13 21.28
C GLY A 366 -4.74 -14.54 22.60
N VAL A 367 -5.09 -13.29 22.90
CA VAL A 367 -4.76 -12.66 24.18
C VAL A 367 -5.65 -13.20 25.30
N THR A 368 -6.93 -13.43 25.03
CA THR A 368 -7.91 -13.82 26.07
C THR A 368 -8.16 -15.32 26.16
N ASN A 369 -7.43 -16.13 25.38
CA ASN A 369 -7.66 -17.57 25.22
C ASN A 369 -9.13 -17.87 24.86
N ASN A 370 -9.62 -17.18 23.83
CA ASN A 370 -10.96 -17.27 23.26
C ASN A 370 -12.11 -16.94 24.25
N ILE A 371 -11.83 -16.26 25.37
CA ILE A 371 -12.90 -15.69 26.21
C ILE A 371 -13.63 -14.57 25.46
N ILE A 372 -12.88 -13.74 24.73
CA ILE A 372 -13.37 -12.74 23.78
C ILE A 372 -12.90 -13.17 22.39
N SER A 373 -13.85 -13.39 21.48
CA SER A 373 -13.59 -13.65 20.06
C SER A 373 -14.83 -13.27 19.24
N GLY A 374 -14.61 -12.89 17.98
CA GLY A 374 -15.65 -12.72 16.96
C GLY A 374 -15.90 -14.03 16.20
N GLU A 375 -15.90 -13.93 14.86
CA GLU A 375 -16.19 -15.04 13.94
C GLU A 375 -14.94 -15.78 13.44
N TYR A 376 -13.78 -15.12 13.48
CA TYR A 376 -12.49 -15.64 13.03
C TYR A 376 -11.61 -15.94 14.23
N GLY A 377 -10.82 -17.01 14.15
CA GLY A 377 -10.11 -17.49 15.33
C GLY A 377 -9.34 -18.78 15.12
N HIS A 378 -8.40 -19.03 16.01
CA HIS A 378 -7.83 -20.35 16.26
C HIS A 378 -8.36 -20.97 17.56
N TRP A 379 -8.90 -22.20 17.45
CA TRP A 379 -9.46 -22.97 18.58
C TRP A 379 -8.70 -24.24 18.92
N SER A 380 -7.59 -24.52 18.24
CA SER A 380 -6.78 -25.70 18.55
C SER A 380 -6.15 -25.58 19.93
N ASP A 381 -6.20 -26.69 20.68
CA ASP A 381 -5.54 -26.79 21.97
C ASP A 381 -4.05 -26.47 21.82
N SER A 382 -3.57 -25.59 22.70
CA SER A 382 -2.19 -25.14 22.74
C SER A 382 -1.70 -24.24 21.61
N TYR A 383 -2.59 -23.70 20.78
CA TYR A 383 -2.19 -22.76 19.73
C TYR A 383 -1.76 -21.40 20.30
N TRP A 384 -2.60 -20.78 21.13
CA TRP A 384 -2.30 -19.49 21.76
C TRP A 384 -1.44 -19.58 23.03
N TYR A 385 -1.64 -20.66 23.80
CA TYR A 385 -0.99 -20.87 25.10
C TYR A 385 -0.50 -22.31 25.21
N ASP A 386 0.76 -22.53 25.58
CA ASP A 386 1.28 -23.87 25.77
C ASP A 386 0.56 -24.64 26.90
N ARG A 387 0.85 -25.94 27.05
CA ARG A 387 0.27 -26.78 28.11
C ARG A 387 0.59 -26.34 29.54
N LYS A 388 1.53 -25.40 29.72
CA LYS A 388 1.90 -24.81 31.00
C LYS A 388 1.19 -23.46 31.22
N GLY A 389 0.43 -22.98 30.25
CA GLY A 389 -0.29 -21.70 30.29
C GLY A 389 0.55 -20.49 29.89
N ASN A 390 1.72 -20.69 29.26
CA ASN A 390 2.52 -19.58 28.74
C ASN A 390 2.08 -19.23 27.32
N PRO A 391 2.03 -17.95 26.93
CA PRO A 391 1.74 -17.57 25.55
C PRO A 391 2.79 -18.17 24.60
N THR A 392 2.34 -18.68 23.46
CA THR A 392 3.21 -19.31 22.45
C THR A 392 3.98 -18.31 21.60
N GLY A 393 3.51 -17.06 21.56
CA GLY A 393 4.00 -16.03 20.64
C GLY A 393 3.17 -15.92 19.37
N SER A 394 2.23 -16.85 19.12
CA SER A 394 1.35 -16.81 17.95
C SER A 394 0.58 -15.48 17.84
N GLN A 395 0.24 -14.85 18.97
CA GLN A 395 -0.45 -13.55 18.97
C GLN A 395 0.32 -12.48 18.19
N ALA A 396 1.65 -12.46 18.30
CA ALA A 396 2.52 -11.52 17.60
C ALA A 396 2.73 -11.90 16.14
N THR A 397 2.91 -13.19 15.85
CA THR A 397 3.15 -13.66 14.47
C THR A 397 1.90 -13.54 13.60
N GLU A 398 0.71 -13.81 14.16
CA GLU A 398 -0.58 -13.64 13.47
C GLU A 398 -0.90 -12.17 13.24
N LEU A 399 -0.74 -11.31 14.25
CA LEU A 399 -1.00 -9.87 14.06
C LEU A 399 -0.10 -9.27 12.98
N TRP A 400 1.18 -9.69 12.92
CA TRP A 400 2.07 -9.27 11.84
C TRP A 400 1.59 -9.76 10.47
N ALA A 401 1.24 -11.05 10.34
CA ALA A 401 0.81 -11.62 9.06
C ALA A 401 -0.47 -10.95 8.54
N GLU A 402 -1.46 -10.72 9.42
CA GLU A 402 -2.69 -10.00 9.05
C GLU A 402 -2.38 -8.55 8.64
N TYR A 403 -1.67 -7.81 9.48
CA TYR A 403 -1.29 -6.42 9.21
C TYR A 403 -0.55 -6.28 7.87
N TYR A 404 0.46 -7.12 7.67
CA TYR A 404 1.25 -7.16 6.45
C TYR A 404 0.37 -7.47 5.23
N SER A 405 -0.54 -8.43 5.34
CA SER A 405 -1.45 -8.79 4.25
C SER A 405 -2.34 -7.63 3.84
N TYR A 406 -2.87 -6.86 4.79
CA TYR A 406 -3.73 -5.71 4.50
C TYR A 406 -2.95 -4.57 3.86
N CYS A 407 -1.71 -4.33 4.29
CA CYS A 407 -0.82 -3.37 3.65
C CYS A 407 -0.45 -3.77 2.22
N MET A 408 -0.32 -5.07 1.94
CA MET A 408 -0.07 -5.56 0.58
C MET A 408 -1.30 -5.41 -0.32
N THR A 409 -2.49 -5.68 0.18
CA THR A 409 -3.74 -5.70 -0.59
C THR A 409 -4.49 -4.37 -0.61
N ASP A 410 -3.96 -3.35 0.08
CA ASP A 410 -4.58 -2.02 0.23
C ASP A 410 -6.00 -2.10 0.84
N ASN A 411 -6.17 -3.00 1.82
CA ASN A 411 -7.46 -3.18 2.51
C ASN A 411 -7.62 -2.11 3.62
N GLU A 412 -8.02 -0.90 3.21
CA GLU A 412 -8.18 0.25 4.10
C GLU A 412 -9.16 -0.01 5.26
N GLU A 413 -10.29 -0.67 5.01
CA GLU A 413 -11.29 -0.95 6.05
C GLU A 413 -10.73 -1.89 7.13
N ALA A 414 -10.02 -2.96 6.74
CA ALA A 414 -9.39 -3.86 7.70
C ALA A 414 -8.24 -3.18 8.47
N LEU A 415 -7.46 -2.32 7.80
CA LEU A 415 -6.41 -1.53 8.45
C LEU A 415 -6.97 -0.53 9.45
N GLU A 416 -8.08 0.15 9.14
CA GLU A 416 -8.74 1.07 10.05
C GLU A 416 -9.25 0.34 11.29
N ASN A 417 -9.94 -0.78 11.10
CA ASN A 417 -10.43 -1.61 12.21
C ASN A 417 -9.29 -2.12 13.10
N LEU A 418 -8.20 -2.61 12.50
CA LEU A 418 -7.01 -3.06 13.23
C LEU A 418 -6.39 -1.90 14.03
N ARG A 419 -6.23 -0.72 13.43
CA ARG A 419 -5.65 0.46 14.08
C ARG A 419 -6.55 0.99 15.22
N GLU A 420 -7.87 0.84 15.11
CA GLU A 420 -8.80 1.19 16.20
C GLU A 420 -8.63 0.27 17.41
N HIS A 421 -8.49 -1.03 17.18
CA HIS A 421 -8.39 -2.03 18.24
C HIS A 421 -6.97 -2.21 18.80
N PHE A 422 -5.95 -1.91 18.00
CA PHE A 422 -4.53 -2.04 18.34
C PHE A 422 -3.72 -0.77 18.01
N PRO A 423 -4.06 0.39 18.59
CA PRO A 423 -3.46 1.67 18.21
C PRO A 423 -1.97 1.79 18.53
N ASN A 424 -1.46 1.07 19.54
CA ASN A 424 -0.03 1.06 19.86
C ASN A 424 0.69 -0.06 19.11
N ALA A 425 0.08 -1.25 18.99
CA ALA A 425 0.67 -2.33 18.22
C ALA A 425 0.78 -1.97 16.73
N ALA A 426 -0.20 -1.26 16.14
CA ALA A 426 -0.11 -0.81 14.75
C ALA A 426 1.10 0.09 14.49
N LYS A 427 1.39 1.03 15.41
CA LYS A 427 2.60 1.87 15.31
C LYS A 427 3.88 1.05 15.45
N PHE A 428 3.88 0.06 16.36
CA PHE A 428 4.99 -0.86 16.52
C PHE A 428 5.23 -1.67 15.25
N LEU A 429 4.17 -2.10 14.55
CA LEU A 429 4.26 -2.83 13.28
C LEU A 429 4.79 -1.94 12.16
N ASP A 430 4.38 -0.66 12.10
CA ASP A 430 4.96 0.34 11.18
C ASP A 430 6.48 0.47 11.42
N GLU A 431 6.92 0.67 12.67
CA GLU A 431 8.35 0.74 13.03
C GLU A 431 9.10 -0.56 12.68
N MET A 432 8.48 -1.71 12.91
CA MET A 432 9.07 -3.01 12.61
C MET A 432 9.26 -3.19 11.10
N ALA A 433 8.27 -2.81 10.29
CA ALA A 433 8.34 -2.88 8.84
C ALA A 433 9.45 -1.96 8.28
N GLU A 434 9.57 -0.74 8.81
CA GLU A 434 10.69 0.16 8.48
C GLU A 434 12.06 -0.46 8.84
N SER A 435 12.14 -1.12 10.00
CA SER A 435 13.36 -1.83 10.40
C SER A 435 13.67 -3.01 9.47
N MET A 436 12.66 -3.72 8.95
CA MET A 436 12.87 -4.82 8.01
C MET A 436 13.40 -4.32 6.67
N ALA A 437 12.84 -3.23 6.14
CA ALA A 437 13.28 -2.65 4.88
C ALA A 437 14.68 -2.03 4.96
N SER A 438 15.03 -1.35 6.06
CA SER A 438 16.30 -0.63 6.19
C SER A 438 17.53 -1.53 6.37
N LYS A 439 17.40 -2.72 6.98
CA LYS A 439 18.54 -3.61 7.26
C LYS A 439 19.06 -4.38 6.06
N ARG A 440 18.37 -4.34 4.92
CA ARG A 440 18.73 -5.10 3.71
C ARG A 440 18.91 -4.22 2.46
N GLY A 441 18.89 -2.90 2.62
CA GLY A 441 19.18 -1.90 1.58
C GLY A 441 20.65 -1.51 1.47
#